data_AF-A0A352VE68-F1
#
_entry.id   AF-A0A352VE68-F1
#
_cell.length_a   1.000
_cell.length_b   1.000
_cell.length_c   1.000
_cell.angle_alpha   90.00
_cell.angle_beta   90.00
_cell.angle_gamma   90.00
#
_symmetry.space_group_name_H-M   'P 1'
#
loop_
_entity.id
_entity.type
_entity.pdbx_description
1 polymer ?
#
loop_
_entity_poly.entity_id
_entity_poly.type
_entity_poly.pdbx_seq_one_letter_code
_entity_poly.pdbx_strand_id
1 'polypeptide(L)'
;MTKKIIYLLRLLQKFKIQRVFLQMALLSSLFIALTGCESFRDEIENNREEVVIERSIDMDKSALLVIDIQNDYFNGGKYALANSEEASVKAQELLQFYREKGHTIVHIKHINKGLVVPFFAENSDGAKIHKNVTPLDDEKVITKYVVDSFSDTDLDDFLKSKKITDMVVCGMQTNVCVQTASLTGQKKGYNLSVVHDAVAARTEKIHLDTLEMLGNKNIMLRTVADIVKTH
;
A
#
# COMPACT_ATOMS: atom_id res chain seq x y z
N MET A 1 23.97 -26.65 -23.98
CA MET A 1 24.20 -25.46 -23.11
C MET A 1 23.10 -25.36 -22.05
N THR A 2 22.92 -26.36 -21.18
CA THR A 2 21.56 -26.91 -21.04
C THR A 2 20.92 -27.16 -19.66
N LYS A 3 21.52 -26.90 -18.50
CA LYS A 3 20.76 -26.98 -17.21
C LYS A 3 21.19 -25.94 -16.18
N LYS A 4 22.47 -25.55 -16.19
CA LYS A 4 23.03 -24.50 -15.32
C LYS A 4 22.49 -23.10 -15.62
N ILE A 5 22.27 -22.75 -16.89
CA ILE A 5 21.72 -21.43 -17.27
C ILE A 5 20.25 -21.32 -16.85
N ILE A 6 19.46 -22.36 -17.08
CA ILE A 6 18.05 -22.43 -16.64
C ILE A 6 17.94 -22.32 -15.11
N TYR A 7 18.85 -22.97 -14.37
CA TYR A 7 18.90 -22.86 -12.91
C TYR A 7 19.29 -21.45 -12.44
N LEU A 8 20.26 -20.80 -13.10
CA LEU A 8 20.67 -19.43 -12.80
C LEU A 8 19.55 -18.42 -13.09
N LEU A 9 18.83 -18.59 -14.20
CA LEU A 9 17.66 -17.77 -14.56
C LEU A 9 16.53 -17.92 -13.53
N ARG A 10 16.27 -19.15 -13.05
CA ARG A 10 15.31 -19.40 -11.95
C ARG A 10 15.76 -18.81 -10.60
N LEU A 11 17.07 -18.72 -10.36
CA LEU A 11 17.61 -18.09 -9.16
C LEU A 11 17.49 -16.55 -9.22
N LEU A 12 17.63 -15.98 -10.42
CA LEU A 12 17.47 -14.55 -10.69
C LEU A 12 15.99 -14.11 -10.65
N GLN A 13 15.03 -15.01 -10.91
CA GLN A 13 13.58 -14.76 -10.72
C GLN A 13 13.20 -14.42 -9.26
N LYS A 14 14.04 -14.73 -8.27
CA LYS A 14 13.75 -14.46 -6.84
C LYS A 14 14.24 -13.10 -6.32
N PHE A 15 14.99 -12.32 -7.10
CA PHE A 15 15.60 -11.08 -6.60
C PHE A 15 15.47 -9.90 -7.58
N LYS A 16 14.72 -8.88 -7.12
CA LYS A 16 14.65 -7.48 -7.62
C LYS A 16 13.97 -7.24 -8.98
N ILE A 17 12.70 -6.84 -8.88
CA ILE A 17 11.79 -6.51 -9.97
C ILE A 17 12.06 -5.07 -10.44
N GLN A 18 12.63 -4.95 -11.64
CA GLN A 18 12.58 -3.83 -12.62
C GLN A 18 13.81 -3.92 -13.56
N ARG A 19 15.00 -4.29 -13.05
CA ARG A 19 16.22 -4.42 -13.88
C ARG A 19 16.32 -5.70 -14.70
N VAL A 20 15.64 -6.77 -14.28
CA VAL A 20 15.68 -8.08 -14.96
C VAL A 20 15.03 -8.01 -16.35
N PHE A 21 13.98 -7.21 -16.54
CA PHE A 21 13.27 -7.13 -17.82
C PHE A 21 14.10 -6.54 -18.95
N LEU A 22 14.87 -5.48 -18.68
CA LEU A 22 15.74 -4.88 -19.67
C LEU A 22 16.90 -5.83 -20.06
N GLN A 23 17.47 -6.53 -19.06
CA GLN A 23 18.50 -7.54 -19.30
C GLN A 23 17.96 -8.78 -20.04
N MET A 24 16.75 -9.23 -19.72
CA MET A 24 16.09 -10.35 -20.40
C MET A 24 15.76 -10.04 -21.86
N ALA A 25 15.28 -8.83 -22.15
CA ALA A 25 15.00 -8.39 -23.53
C ALA A 25 16.29 -8.23 -24.37
N LEU A 26 17.38 -7.78 -23.74
CA LEU A 26 18.70 -7.71 -24.39
C LEU A 26 19.29 -9.11 -24.62
N LEU A 27 19.16 -10.02 -23.64
CA LEU A 27 19.62 -11.40 -23.74
C LEU A 27 18.80 -12.21 -24.76
N SER A 28 17.50 -11.98 -24.87
CA SER A 28 16.65 -12.63 -25.87
C SER A 28 17.00 -12.18 -27.29
N SER A 29 17.20 -10.87 -27.47
CA SER A 29 17.63 -10.30 -28.75
C SER A 29 18.99 -10.85 -29.19
N LEU A 30 19.93 -10.99 -28.26
CA LEU A 30 21.24 -11.59 -28.52
C LEU A 30 21.14 -13.09 -28.81
N PHE A 31 20.28 -13.83 -28.11
CA PHE A 31 20.08 -15.27 -28.31
C PHE A 31 19.43 -15.58 -29.66
N ILE A 32 18.46 -14.77 -30.10
CA ILE A 32 17.83 -14.87 -31.42
C ILE A 32 18.86 -14.59 -32.51
N ALA A 33 19.66 -13.54 -32.37
CA ALA A 33 20.71 -13.20 -33.34
C ALA A 33 21.77 -14.32 -33.50
N LEU A 34 22.04 -15.10 -32.44
CA LEU A 34 23.03 -16.17 -32.44
C LEU A 34 22.48 -17.54 -32.88
N THR A 35 21.18 -17.79 -32.73
CA THR A 35 20.61 -19.13 -32.91
C THR A 35 19.46 -19.22 -33.93
N GLY A 36 18.87 -18.08 -34.32
CA GLY A 36 17.70 -18.03 -35.20
C GLY A 36 16.43 -18.63 -34.59
N CYS A 37 16.43 -18.95 -33.29
CA CYS A 37 15.33 -19.65 -32.64
C CYS A 37 14.32 -18.66 -32.04
N GLU A 38 13.20 -18.45 -32.74
CA GLU A 38 12.14 -17.52 -32.30
C GLU A 38 11.32 -18.04 -31.10
N SER A 39 11.29 -19.36 -30.85
CA SER A 39 10.53 -19.97 -29.74
C SER A 39 10.92 -19.47 -28.34
N PHE A 40 12.13 -18.92 -28.18
CA PHE A 40 12.58 -18.33 -26.92
C PHE A 40 11.94 -16.95 -26.66
N ARG A 41 11.48 -16.27 -27.72
CA ARG A 41 10.71 -15.02 -27.63
C ARG A 41 9.32 -15.31 -27.09
N ASP A 42 8.66 -16.33 -27.64
CA ASP A 42 7.32 -16.75 -27.21
C ASP A 42 7.32 -17.20 -25.74
N GLU A 43 8.37 -17.89 -25.29
CA GLU A 43 8.53 -18.28 -23.89
C GLU A 43 8.78 -17.07 -22.97
N ILE A 44 9.48 -16.03 -23.43
CA ILE A 44 9.67 -14.78 -22.68
C ILE A 44 8.42 -13.91 -22.68
N GLU A 45 7.67 -13.88 -23.78
CA GLU A 45 6.40 -13.17 -23.91
C GLU A 45 5.29 -13.84 -23.07
N ASN A 46 5.21 -15.18 -23.07
CA ASN A 46 4.32 -15.93 -22.18
C ASN A 46 4.72 -15.80 -20.69
N ASN A 47 6.02 -15.84 -20.38
CA ASN A 47 6.50 -15.52 -19.02
C ASN A 47 6.34 -14.04 -18.67
N ARG A 48 6.15 -13.13 -19.64
CA ARG A 48 5.87 -11.70 -19.40
C ARG A 48 4.49 -11.53 -18.81
N GLU A 49 3.51 -12.27 -19.30
CA GLU A 49 2.15 -12.31 -18.73
C GLU A 49 2.14 -12.96 -17.34
N GLU A 50 2.95 -14.00 -17.10
CA GLU A 50 3.06 -14.63 -15.77
C GLU A 50 3.88 -13.81 -14.75
N VAL A 51 4.91 -13.06 -15.17
CA VAL A 51 5.82 -12.30 -14.30
C VAL A 51 5.38 -10.83 -14.11
N VAL A 52 4.43 -10.35 -14.91
CA VAL A 52 3.79 -9.04 -14.75
C VAL A 52 2.27 -9.20 -14.65
N ILE A 53 1.79 -10.04 -13.75
CA ILE A 53 0.50 -9.74 -13.14
C ILE A 53 0.79 -8.69 -12.07
N GLU A 54 0.89 -7.41 -12.48
CA GLU A 54 0.41 -6.36 -11.59
C GLU A 54 -1.04 -6.76 -11.29
N ARG A 55 -1.30 -7.34 -10.12
CA ARG A 55 -2.68 -7.68 -9.74
C ARG A 55 -3.50 -6.40 -9.83
N SER A 56 -4.40 -6.35 -10.79
CA SER A 56 -5.39 -5.29 -10.91
C SER A 56 -6.22 -5.28 -9.64
N ILE A 57 -6.60 -4.09 -9.18
CA ILE A 57 -7.47 -3.95 -8.03
C ILE A 57 -8.89 -4.23 -8.51
N ASP A 58 -9.59 -5.20 -7.91
CA ASP A 58 -11.03 -5.34 -8.12
C ASP A 58 -11.74 -4.22 -7.36
N MET A 59 -12.01 -3.11 -8.06
CA MET A 59 -12.52 -1.88 -7.42
C MET A 59 -13.88 -2.09 -6.74
N ASP A 60 -14.74 -2.96 -7.26
CA ASP A 60 -16.05 -3.28 -6.66
C ASP A 60 -15.93 -4.10 -5.37
N LYS A 61 -14.80 -4.80 -5.20
CA LYS A 61 -14.43 -5.51 -3.96
C LYS A 61 -13.28 -4.84 -3.23
N SER A 62 -13.04 -3.56 -3.49
CA SER A 62 -11.99 -2.80 -2.84
C SER A 62 -12.52 -1.95 -1.68
N ALA A 63 -11.68 -1.76 -0.67
CA ALA A 63 -11.88 -0.78 0.37
C ALA A 63 -10.65 0.12 0.54
N LEU A 64 -10.89 1.43 0.63
CA LEU A 64 -9.89 2.40 1.03
C LEU A 64 -9.81 2.46 2.55
N LEU A 65 -8.62 2.20 3.10
CA LEU A 65 -8.31 2.33 4.50
C LEU A 65 -7.47 3.59 4.72
N VAL A 66 -8.06 4.62 5.35
CA VAL A 66 -7.41 5.89 5.69
C VAL A 66 -6.92 5.82 7.13
N ILE A 67 -5.62 5.56 7.33
CA ILE A 67 -5.08 5.24 8.66
C ILE A 67 -4.50 6.48 9.36
N ASP A 68 -5.04 6.82 10.54
CA ASP A 68 -4.46 7.74 11.52
C ASP A 68 -3.95 9.08 10.95
N ILE A 69 -4.59 9.63 9.90
CA ILE A 69 -4.29 10.99 9.43
C ILE A 69 -4.95 11.97 10.41
N GLN A 70 -4.29 12.20 11.54
CA GLN A 70 -4.78 12.96 12.68
C GLN A 70 -3.87 14.14 12.98
N ASN A 71 -4.41 15.18 13.60
CA ASN A 71 -3.77 16.50 13.73
C ASN A 71 -2.39 16.48 14.41
N ASP A 72 -2.14 15.58 15.36
CA ASP A 72 -0.83 15.52 16.01
C ASP A 72 0.33 15.17 15.07
N TYR A 73 0.06 14.57 13.90
CA TYR A 73 1.06 14.28 12.87
C TYR A 73 1.41 15.47 11.96
N PHE A 74 0.76 16.61 12.12
CA PHE A 74 0.99 17.80 11.30
C PHE A 74 1.87 18.82 12.02
N ASN A 75 2.34 19.83 11.28
CA ASN A 75 3.12 20.91 11.86
C ASN A 75 2.33 21.62 12.98
N GLY A 76 2.96 21.87 14.12
CA GLY A 76 2.31 22.37 15.33
C GLY A 76 1.58 21.31 16.17
N GLY A 77 1.42 20.09 15.66
CA GLY A 77 0.97 18.92 16.42
C GLY A 77 2.08 18.34 17.31
N LYS A 78 1.70 17.44 18.23
CA LYS A 78 2.64 16.89 19.22
C LYS A 78 3.60 15.84 18.66
N TYR A 79 3.39 15.37 17.43
CA TYR A 79 4.20 14.34 16.79
C TYR A 79 4.30 14.52 15.25
N ALA A 80 4.64 15.72 14.80
CA ALA A 80 4.72 16.05 13.36
C ALA A 80 5.54 15.03 12.54
N LEU A 81 5.12 14.72 11.32
CA LEU A 81 5.83 13.80 10.42
C LEU A 81 6.49 14.55 9.26
N ALA A 82 7.48 13.90 8.63
CA ALA A 82 7.97 14.39 7.35
C ALA A 82 6.90 14.15 6.28
N ASN A 83 6.61 15.18 5.47
CA ASN A 83 5.66 15.15 4.36
C ASN A 83 4.20 14.84 4.75
N SER A 84 3.78 15.15 5.99
CA SER A 84 2.39 14.91 6.42
C SER A 84 1.37 15.69 5.58
N GLU A 85 1.69 16.93 5.20
CA GLU A 85 0.82 17.79 4.41
C GLU A 85 0.62 17.21 3.01
N GLU A 86 1.72 16.95 2.30
CA GLU A 86 1.73 16.40 0.94
C GLU A 86 1.01 15.05 0.88
N ALA A 87 1.33 14.14 1.82
CA ALA A 87 0.67 12.83 1.90
C ALA A 87 -0.83 12.97 2.19
N SER A 88 -1.26 13.94 3.00
CA SER A 88 -2.67 14.15 3.31
C SER A 88 -3.46 14.72 2.12
N VAL A 89 -2.85 15.55 1.29
CA VAL A 89 -3.45 16.05 0.04
C VAL A 89 -3.64 14.89 -0.94
N LYS A 90 -2.63 14.00 -1.05
CA LYS A 90 -2.75 12.79 -1.87
C LYS A 90 -3.80 11.82 -1.33
N ALA A 91 -3.87 11.65 -0.01
CA ALA A 91 -4.94 10.87 0.61
C ALA A 91 -6.33 11.48 0.36
N GLN A 92 -6.46 12.82 0.35
CA GLN A 92 -7.69 13.51 0.00
C GLN A 92 -8.12 13.26 -1.45
N GLU A 93 -7.18 13.33 -2.41
CA GLU A 93 -7.44 13.01 -3.82
C GLU A 93 -7.97 11.57 -3.98
N LEU A 94 -7.30 10.61 -3.33
CA LEU A 94 -7.71 9.20 -3.34
C LEU A 94 -9.08 8.98 -2.67
N LEU A 95 -9.31 9.64 -1.54
CA LEU A 95 -10.58 9.59 -0.81
C LEU A 95 -11.74 10.13 -1.67
N GLN A 96 -11.52 11.25 -2.35
CA GLN A 96 -12.51 11.84 -3.25
C GLN A 96 -12.84 10.88 -4.40
N PHE A 97 -11.84 10.24 -4.98
CA PHE A 97 -12.05 9.21 -6.02
C PHE A 97 -12.92 8.06 -5.51
N TYR A 98 -12.66 7.52 -4.31
CA TYR A 98 -13.49 6.46 -3.73
C TYR A 98 -14.93 6.90 -3.49
N ARG A 99 -15.15 8.16 -3.06
CA ARG A 99 -16.48 8.74 -2.86
C ARG A 99 -17.25 8.85 -4.17
N GLU A 100 -16.62 9.38 -5.22
CA GLU A 100 -17.24 9.57 -6.54
C GLU A 100 -17.68 8.25 -7.19
N LYS A 101 -16.94 7.17 -6.91
CA LYS A 101 -17.26 5.83 -7.39
C LYS A 101 -18.20 5.05 -6.46
N GLY A 102 -18.52 5.58 -5.28
CA GLY A 102 -19.33 4.91 -4.27
C GLY A 102 -18.68 3.64 -3.69
N HIS A 103 -17.35 3.59 -3.67
CA HIS A 103 -16.60 2.46 -3.14
C HIS A 103 -16.46 2.51 -1.61
N THR A 104 -16.09 1.37 -1.02
CA THR A 104 -16.03 1.25 0.45
C THR A 104 -14.88 2.08 1.02
N ILE A 105 -15.17 2.90 2.03
CA ILE A 105 -14.19 3.73 2.74
C ILE A 105 -14.25 3.39 4.23
N VAL A 106 -13.08 3.24 4.85
CA VAL A 106 -12.92 3.05 6.29
C VAL A 106 -11.84 3.98 6.82
N HIS A 107 -12.22 4.85 7.75
CA HIS A 107 -11.31 5.73 8.47
C HIS A 107 -10.88 5.05 9.76
N ILE A 108 -9.57 4.99 10.00
CA ILE A 108 -9.01 4.52 11.26
C ILE A 108 -8.53 5.71 12.07
N LYS A 109 -8.94 5.74 13.34
CA LYS A 109 -8.56 6.76 14.31
C LYS A 109 -7.87 6.08 15.50
N HIS A 110 -6.66 6.49 15.81
CA HIS A 110 -5.97 6.00 17.01
C HIS A 110 -6.23 6.95 18.19
N ILE A 111 -6.59 6.38 19.34
CA ILE A 111 -6.61 7.06 20.63
C ILE A 111 -5.62 6.38 21.57
N ASN A 112 -4.66 7.14 22.11
CA ASN A 112 -3.77 6.64 23.14
C ASN A 112 -4.44 6.76 24.52
N LYS A 113 -4.75 5.61 25.11
CA LYS A 113 -5.27 5.50 26.48
C LYS A 113 -4.09 5.47 27.47
N GLY A 114 -3.60 6.63 27.85
CA GLY A 114 -2.58 6.73 28.89
C GLY A 114 -1.97 8.12 29.00
N LEU A 115 -1.59 8.51 30.22
CA LEU A 115 -0.96 9.80 30.52
C LEU A 115 0.46 9.96 29.94
N VAL A 116 1.03 8.88 29.39
CA VAL A 116 2.47 8.80 29.05
C VAL A 116 2.75 9.00 27.56
N VAL A 117 1.80 8.72 26.66
CA VAL A 117 2.03 8.92 25.21
C VAL A 117 1.66 10.35 24.85
N PRO A 118 2.60 11.15 24.28
CA PRO A 118 2.42 12.59 24.21
C PRO A 118 1.46 13.03 23.10
N PHE A 119 0.86 12.14 22.31
CA PHE A 119 0.00 12.47 21.18
C PHE A 119 -1.19 11.51 21.07
N PHE A 120 -2.23 11.92 20.33
CA PHE A 120 -3.52 11.24 20.21
C PHE A 120 -4.23 11.00 21.55
N ALA A 121 -4.07 11.94 22.48
CA ALA A 121 -4.77 11.89 23.75
C ALA A 121 -6.29 11.93 23.53
N GLU A 122 -7.03 11.12 24.28
CA GLU A 122 -8.48 11.07 24.21
C GLU A 122 -9.10 12.47 24.37
N ASN A 123 -10.08 12.80 23.52
CA ASN A 123 -10.77 14.10 23.45
C ASN A 123 -9.88 15.32 23.12
N SER A 124 -8.61 15.15 22.76
CA SER A 124 -7.75 16.26 22.35
C SER A 124 -7.95 16.66 20.89
N ASP A 125 -7.62 17.90 20.55
CA ASP A 125 -7.58 18.37 19.15
C ASP A 125 -6.57 17.58 18.30
N GLY A 126 -5.44 17.22 18.89
CA GLY A 126 -4.40 16.39 18.27
C GLY A 126 -4.90 15.01 17.83
N ALA A 127 -5.87 14.46 18.54
CA ALA A 127 -6.51 13.18 18.22
C ALA A 127 -7.64 13.28 17.19
N LYS A 128 -8.05 14.47 16.75
CA LYS A 128 -9.07 14.59 15.70
C LYS A 128 -8.47 14.20 14.34
N ILE A 129 -9.29 13.59 13.49
CA ILE A 129 -8.94 13.33 12.09
C ILE A 129 -8.70 14.68 11.40
N HIS A 130 -7.65 14.75 10.57
CA HIS A 130 -7.25 15.97 9.90
C HIS A 130 -8.28 16.40 8.88
N LYS A 131 -8.46 17.73 8.73
CA LYS A 131 -9.50 18.33 7.88
C LYS A 131 -9.50 17.83 6.44
N ASN A 132 -8.34 17.50 5.88
CA ASN A 132 -8.20 17.04 4.49
C ASN A 132 -8.89 15.70 4.23
N VAL A 133 -9.09 14.87 5.27
CA VAL A 133 -9.73 13.55 5.15
C VAL A 133 -10.88 13.38 6.14
N THR A 134 -11.60 14.47 6.42
CA THR A 134 -12.77 14.45 7.30
C THR A 134 -13.78 13.40 6.80
N PRO A 135 -14.21 12.45 7.66
CA PRO A 135 -15.21 11.46 7.30
C PRO A 135 -16.58 12.11 7.00
N LEU A 136 -17.31 11.53 6.06
CA LEU A 136 -18.74 11.80 5.87
C LEU A 136 -19.59 10.91 6.81
N ASP A 137 -20.85 11.27 7.02
CA ASP A 137 -21.75 10.61 7.97
C ASP A 137 -22.01 9.12 7.64
N ASP A 138 -21.88 8.73 6.37
CA ASP A 138 -22.08 7.37 5.86
C ASP A 138 -20.77 6.56 5.79
N GLU A 139 -19.63 7.16 6.12
CA GLU A 139 -18.32 6.50 6.10
C GLU A 139 -17.99 5.84 7.43
N LYS A 140 -17.49 4.60 7.39
CA LYS A 140 -17.14 3.86 8.61
C LYS A 140 -15.93 4.49 9.28
N VAL A 141 -16.06 4.86 10.55
CA VAL A 141 -14.94 5.26 11.41
C VAL A 141 -14.71 4.19 12.47
N ILE A 142 -13.47 3.68 12.57
CA ILE A 142 -13.05 2.71 13.58
C ILE A 142 -12.02 3.36 14.49
N THR A 143 -12.26 3.32 15.80
CA THR A 143 -11.30 3.78 16.80
C THR A 143 -10.49 2.60 17.32
N LYS A 144 -9.16 2.69 17.24
CA LYS A 144 -8.21 1.72 17.79
C LYS A 144 -7.42 2.30 18.96
N TYR A 145 -6.93 1.43 19.82
CA TYR A 145 -6.13 1.77 21.01
C TYR A 145 -4.73 1.15 21.00
N VAL A 146 -4.39 0.47 19.90
CA VAL A 146 -3.09 -0.15 19.65
C VAL A 146 -2.66 0.13 18.21
N VAL A 147 -1.43 -0.25 17.86
CA VAL A 147 -0.85 0.04 16.54
C VAL A 147 -1.63 -0.62 15.40
N ASP A 148 -1.96 -1.90 15.53
CA ASP A 148 -2.64 -2.67 14.49
C ASP A 148 -4.12 -2.29 14.37
N SER A 149 -4.55 -1.86 13.19
CA SER A 149 -5.93 -1.50 12.89
C SER A 149 -6.93 -2.66 13.00
N PHE A 150 -6.46 -3.90 12.96
CA PHE A 150 -7.30 -5.09 13.11
C PHE A 150 -7.45 -5.59 14.55
N SER A 151 -6.52 -5.22 15.45
CA SER A 151 -6.49 -5.75 16.80
C SER A 151 -7.53 -5.05 17.68
N ASP A 152 -8.41 -5.83 18.30
CA ASP A 152 -9.51 -5.35 19.16
C ASP A 152 -10.45 -4.33 18.46
N THR A 153 -10.66 -4.50 17.15
CA THR A 153 -11.60 -3.70 16.34
C THR A 153 -12.54 -4.60 15.53
N ASP A 154 -13.58 -4.01 14.94
CA ASP A 154 -14.52 -4.67 14.03
C ASP A 154 -14.10 -4.57 12.55
N LEU A 155 -12.84 -4.22 12.26
CA LEU A 155 -12.37 -3.97 10.88
C LEU A 155 -12.50 -5.20 9.97
N ASP A 156 -12.01 -6.37 10.42
CA ASP A 156 -12.03 -7.61 9.63
C ASP A 156 -13.48 -8.04 9.32
N ASP A 157 -14.34 -8.01 10.34
CA ASP A 157 -15.75 -8.38 10.23
C ASP A 157 -16.51 -7.43 9.30
N PHE A 158 -16.24 -6.12 9.40
CA PHE A 158 -16.81 -5.13 8.50
C PHE A 158 -16.40 -5.38 7.04
N LEU A 159 -15.10 -5.53 6.77
CA LEU A 159 -14.58 -5.79 5.42
C LEU A 159 -15.15 -7.09 4.83
N LYS A 160 -15.24 -8.16 5.63
CA LYS A 160 -15.85 -9.43 5.21
C LYS A 160 -17.35 -9.29 4.92
N SER A 161 -18.08 -8.54 5.74
CA SER A 161 -19.52 -8.29 5.51
C SER A 161 -19.79 -7.57 4.19
N LYS A 162 -18.82 -6.76 3.75
CA LYS A 162 -18.83 -6.04 2.46
C LYS A 162 -18.20 -6.84 1.31
N LYS A 163 -17.78 -8.09 1.55
CA LYS A 163 -17.12 -8.99 0.58
C LYS A 163 -15.85 -8.39 -0.03
N ILE A 164 -15.11 -7.60 0.75
CA ILE A 164 -13.86 -6.97 0.30
C ILE A 164 -12.78 -8.03 0.13
N THR A 165 -12.07 -7.97 -0.99
CA THR A 165 -10.89 -8.79 -1.29
C THR A 165 -9.63 -7.95 -1.45
N ASP A 166 -9.79 -6.66 -1.79
CA ASP A 166 -8.70 -5.76 -2.10
C ASP A 166 -8.69 -4.58 -1.13
N MET A 167 -7.55 -4.33 -0.49
CA MET A 167 -7.35 -3.23 0.43
C MET A 167 -6.35 -2.24 -0.16
N VAL A 168 -6.80 -1.00 -0.30
CA VAL A 168 -5.96 0.14 -0.65
C VAL A 168 -5.71 0.94 0.61
N VAL A 169 -4.44 1.13 0.97
CA VAL A 169 -4.06 1.72 2.25
C VAL A 169 -3.32 3.04 2.03
N CYS A 170 -3.79 4.08 2.70
CA CYS A 170 -3.09 5.36 2.85
C CYS A 170 -3.05 5.80 4.33
N GLY A 171 -2.32 6.87 4.63
CA GLY A 171 -2.23 7.44 5.96
C GLY A 171 -0.89 7.22 6.67
N MET A 172 -0.92 7.16 8.01
CA MET A 172 0.26 7.42 8.83
C MET A 172 0.32 6.49 10.05
N GLN A 173 1.49 6.10 10.55
CA GLN A 173 2.81 6.26 9.95
C GLN A 173 3.14 5.09 9.02
N THR A 174 3.93 5.34 7.97
CA THR A 174 4.38 4.31 7.01
C THR A 174 4.92 3.07 7.71
N ASN A 175 5.82 3.25 8.69
CA ASN A 175 6.58 2.21 9.38
C ASN A 175 5.96 1.70 10.69
N VAL A 176 4.77 2.18 11.05
CA VAL A 176 4.11 1.81 12.31
C VAL A 176 2.72 1.28 12.00
N CYS A 177 1.70 2.15 11.99
CA CYS A 177 0.31 1.74 11.79
C CYS A 177 0.05 1.22 10.37
N VAL A 178 0.57 1.89 9.34
CA VAL A 178 0.40 1.47 7.93
C VAL A 178 1.09 0.13 7.69
N GLN A 179 2.37 -0.01 8.01
CA GLN A 179 3.09 -1.27 7.85
C GLN A 179 2.40 -2.42 8.60
N THR A 180 2.00 -2.19 9.86
CA THR A 180 1.38 -3.23 10.68
C THR A 180 0.04 -3.66 10.09
N ALA A 181 -0.85 -2.72 9.77
CA ALA A 181 -2.15 -3.01 9.18
C ALA A 181 -2.00 -3.72 7.82
N SER A 182 -1.06 -3.28 6.97
CA SER A 182 -0.83 -3.91 5.67
C SER A 182 -0.32 -5.36 5.79
N LEU A 183 0.60 -5.61 6.73
CA LEU A 183 1.08 -6.98 6.98
C LEU A 183 0.01 -7.87 7.62
N THR A 184 -0.80 -7.35 8.55
CA THR A 184 -1.93 -8.10 9.13
C THR A 184 -3.01 -8.37 8.08
N GLY A 185 -3.35 -7.39 7.25
CA GLY A 185 -4.31 -7.53 6.16
C GLY A 185 -3.87 -8.59 5.14
N GLN A 186 -2.59 -8.56 4.73
CA GLN A 186 -2.03 -9.61 3.87
C GLN A 186 -2.14 -11.01 4.51
N LYS A 187 -1.82 -11.14 5.81
CA LYS A 187 -1.96 -12.41 6.54
C LYS A 187 -3.42 -12.89 6.63
N LYS A 188 -4.37 -11.97 6.64
CA LYS A 188 -5.82 -12.25 6.63
C LYS A 188 -6.36 -12.61 5.24
N GLY A 189 -5.53 -12.50 4.19
CA GLY A 189 -5.87 -12.94 2.83
C GLY A 189 -6.33 -11.82 1.88
N TYR A 190 -6.24 -10.55 2.29
CA TYR A 190 -6.54 -9.43 1.40
C TYR A 190 -5.39 -9.20 0.40
N ASN A 191 -5.73 -8.80 -0.83
CA ASN A 191 -4.77 -8.20 -1.76
C ASN A 191 -4.45 -6.78 -1.28
N LEU A 192 -3.19 -6.47 -1.02
CA LEU A 192 -2.80 -5.20 -0.40
C LEU A 192 -2.07 -4.29 -1.39
N SER A 193 -2.56 -3.05 -1.51
CA SER A 193 -1.86 -1.94 -2.15
C SER A 193 -1.61 -0.84 -1.14
N VAL A 194 -0.37 -0.39 -0.99
CA VAL A 194 -0.01 0.80 -0.22
C VAL A 194 0.22 1.95 -1.19
N VAL A 195 -0.49 3.05 -0.97
CA VAL A 195 -0.43 4.25 -1.80
C VAL A 195 0.69 5.13 -1.30
N HIS A 196 1.89 4.95 -1.84
CA HIS A 196 3.12 5.39 -1.20
C HIS A 196 3.33 6.91 -1.21
N ASP A 197 2.71 7.64 -2.14
CA ASP A 197 2.64 9.10 -2.15
C ASP A 197 1.53 9.66 -1.24
N ALA A 198 0.70 8.80 -0.64
CA ALA A 198 -0.35 9.13 0.33
C ALA A 198 -0.07 8.56 1.73
N VAL A 199 1.20 8.24 2.05
CA VAL A 199 1.64 7.83 3.39
C VAL A 199 2.84 8.65 3.85
N ALA A 200 2.95 8.87 5.16
CA ALA A 200 4.04 9.65 5.76
C ALA A 200 4.71 8.94 6.93
N ALA A 201 5.97 9.27 7.19
CA ALA A 201 6.74 8.72 8.32
C ALA A 201 7.52 9.84 9.02
N ARG A 202 8.18 9.50 10.12
CA ARG A 202 8.95 10.49 10.90
C ARG A 202 10.10 11.12 10.10
N THR A 203 10.70 10.35 9.20
CA THR A 203 11.74 10.81 8.27
C THR A 203 11.59 10.14 6.92
N GLU A 204 12.12 10.76 5.86
CA GLU A 204 12.14 10.18 4.51
C GLU A 204 12.87 8.83 4.47
N LYS A 205 14.00 8.70 5.19
CA LYS A 205 14.73 7.43 5.25
C LYS A 205 13.86 6.28 5.79
N ILE A 206 13.15 6.51 6.90
CA ILE A 206 12.27 5.49 7.50
C ILE A 206 11.14 5.14 6.53
N HIS A 207 10.58 6.14 5.86
CA HIS A 207 9.55 5.94 4.84
C HIS A 207 10.04 5.02 3.72
N LEU A 208 11.16 5.36 3.07
CA LEU A 208 11.72 4.59 1.96
C LEU A 208 12.14 3.17 2.35
N ASP A 209 12.82 3.00 3.49
CA ASP A 209 13.25 1.68 3.99
C ASP A 209 12.03 0.76 4.22
N THR A 210 10.92 1.33 4.70
CA THR A 210 9.68 0.58 4.95
C THR A 210 8.99 0.21 3.65
N LEU A 211 8.93 1.11 2.68
CA LEU A 211 8.36 0.81 1.37
C LEU A 211 9.14 -0.32 0.68
N GLU A 212 10.47 -0.29 0.71
CA GLU A 212 11.29 -1.40 0.18
C GLU A 212 10.94 -2.71 0.89
N MET A 213 10.79 -2.70 2.22
CA MET A 213 10.37 -3.89 2.97
C MET A 213 9.00 -4.40 2.55
N LEU A 214 8.00 -3.53 2.40
CA LEU A 214 6.64 -3.89 2.00
C LEU A 214 6.63 -4.49 0.59
N GLY A 215 7.34 -3.88 -0.34
CA GLY A 215 7.52 -4.42 -1.69
C GLY A 215 8.17 -5.81 -1.69
N ASN A 216 9.19 -6.03 -0.85
CA ASN A 216 9.83 -7.35 -0.66
C ASN A 216 8.90 -8.41 -0.04
N LYS A 217 7.77 -7.99 0.55
CA LYS A 217 6.70 -8.88 1.03
C LYS A 217 5.58 -9.06 0.00
N ASN A 218 5.77 -8.64 -1.26
CA ASN A 218 4.76 -8.67 -2.32
C ASN A 218 3.50 -7.85 -1.98
N ILE A 219 3.64 -6.79 -1.19
CA ILE A 219 2.60 -5.75 -1.08
C ILE A 219 2.81 -4.78 -2.25
N MET A 220 1.74 -4.51 -3.00
CA MET A 220 1.81 -3.63 -4.15
C MET A 220 2.05 -2.20 -3.68
N LEU A 221 3.04 -1.53 -4.26
CA LEU A 221 3.27 -0.10 -4.03
C LEU A 221 2.71 0.65 -5.24
N ARG A 222 1.78 1.57 -4.99
CA ARG A 222 1.12 2.36 -6.04
C ARG A 222 1.18 3.85 -5.66
N THR A 223 1.04 4.72 -6.65
CA THR A 223 0.72 6.13 -6.46
C THR A 223 -0.78 6.36 -6.51
N VAL A 224 -1.25 7.52 -6.06
CA VAL A 224 -2.65 7.95 -6.29
C VAL A 224 -2.95 7.95 -7.79
N ALA A 225 -2.01 8.39 -8.62
CA ALA A 225 -2.17 8.43 -10.06
C ALA A 225 -2.38 7.03 -10.68
N ASP A 226 -1.69 6.01 -10.18
CA ASP A 226 -1.85 4.63 -10.65
C ASP A 226 -3.26 4.09 -10.39
N ILE A 227 -3.91 4.55 -9.32
CA ILE A 227 -5.27 4.13 -8.96
C ILE A 227 -6.29 4.94 -9.75
N VAL A 228 -6.21 6.27 -9.70
CA VAL A 228 -7.21 7.19 -10.26
C VAL A 228 -7.23 7.17 -11.79
N LYS A 229 -6.08 7.01 -12.47
CA LYS A 229 -6.05 7.03 -13.94
C LYS A 229 -6.45 5.70 -14.58
N THR A 230 -6.45 4.63 -13.81
CA THR A 230 -6.63 3.27 -14.31
C THR A 230 -8.08 2.79 -14.14
N HIS A 231 -8.95 3.53 -13.43
CA HIS A 231 -10.30 3.11 -13.03
C HIS A 231 -11.31 4.26 -13.04
#